data_AF-A0A8J4AVG7-F1
#
_entry.id   AF-A0A8J4AVG7-F1
#
_cell.length_a   1.000
_cell.length_b   1.000
_cell.length_c   1.000
_cell.angle_alpha   90.00
_cell.angle_beta   90.00
_cell.angle_gamma   90.00
#
_symmetry.space_group_name_H-M   'P 1'
#
loop_
_entity.id
_entity.type
_entity.pdbx_description
1 polymer ?
#
loop_
_entity_poly.entity_id
_entity_poly.type
_entity_poly.pdbx_seq_one_letter_code
_entity_poly.pdbx_strand_id
1 'polypeptide(L)'
;MRAALCSHTTIAAHVRIHAVAVPGAAALAVRPNPINGQAQALVVCHLGVCPLQLNDSNDYVRVEGPLILRNQYASKFNIRNVHDAVYDSHGGQLLFANGTGIYGMDATNRVAQLSGDNEGGLIFDGPASEARFVGAQRLATDGQGVTYIRDRDAGSRNGFCLRALHEVSPALPHQSKSLSVSSSTSTSTSSARAVVTVNIGSDMGPHAMTYDKSRCSLLFATRGRALYQLLPFGITRQLLGTDEPITSHGVSAAAAAASAAASAAETSDDDDANNRNFMPELAAAPLPAARSLPFVNIQALAADAASGNVYILDGTTGSKTMLRVLRPDGSLDTIEEQLRIGPTGNSRWPRLAVLPYGHLAVYGTSVHEIMLLKLGEQNA
;
A
#
# COMPACT_ATOMS: atom_id res chain seq x y z
N MET A 1 23.60 -25.85 -3.75
CA MET A 1 23.29 -24.41 -3.73
C MET A 1 23.08 -23.96 -2.30
N ARG A 2 24.11 -23.37 -1.67
CA ARG A 2 23.96 -22.66 -0.39
C ARG A 2 23.53 -21.23 -0.70
N ALA A 3 22.45 -20.76 -0.09
CA ALA A 3 22.00 -19.39 -0.23
C ALA A 3 23.06 -18.47 0.40
N ALA A 4 23.59 -17.53 -0.39
CA ALA A 4 24.47 -16.49 0.13
C ALA A 4 23.76 -15.73 1.26
N LEU A 5 24.46 -15.52 2.37
CA LEU A 5 23.97 -14.73 3.50
C LEU A 5 23.73 -13.30 3.01
N CYS A 6 22.50 -12.82 3.06
CA CYS A 6 22.19 -11.41 2.78
C CYS A 6 22.89 -10.54 3.83
N SER A 7 23.97 -9.85 3.43
CA SER A 7 24.59 -8.82 4.25
C SER A 7 23.62 -7.65 4.45
N HIS A 8 23.31 -7.33 5.70
CA HIS A 8 22.53 -6.14 6.04
C HIS A 8 23.39 -4.91 5.78
N THR A 9 22.96 -4.06 4.85
CA THR A 9 23.65 -2.81 4.56
C THR A 9 22.79 -1.68 5.11
N THR A 10 23.25 -1.02 6.18
CA THR A 10 22.71 0.29 6.54
C THR A 10 23.24 1.28 5.52
N ILE A 11 22.40 1.67 4.58
CA ILE A 11 22.74 2.73 3.64
C ILE A 11 22.41 4.04 4.35
N ALA A 12 23.43 4.81 4.71
CA ALA A 12 23.26 6.17 5.21
C ALA A 12 22.72 7.07 4.09
N ALA A 13 21.45 6.89 3.74
CA ALA A 13 20.76 7.75 2.80
C ALA A 13 20.47 9.07 3.51
N HIS A 14 20.81 10.19 2.88
CA HIS A 14 20.45 11.48 3.42
C HIS A 14 18.93 11.72 3.24
N VAL A 15 18.13 11.30 4.22
CA VAL A 15 16.69 11.54 4.23
C VAL A 15 16.43 12.97 4.69
N ARG A 16 15.85 13.81 3.83
CA ARG A 16 15.36 15.12 4.25
C ARG A 16 13.92 15.00 4.73
N ILE A 17 13.63 15.62 5.88
CA ILE A 17 12.34 15.53 6.53
C ILE A 17 11.67 16.91 6.52
N HIS A 18 10.47 16.98 5.94
CA HIS A 18 9.64 18.18 5.95
C HIS A 18 8.32 17.88 6.65
N ALA A 19 7.94 18.70 7.63
CA ALA A 19 6.62 18.65 8.22
C ALA A 19 5.68 19.58 7.44
N VAL A 20 4.52 19.06 7.04
CA VAL A 20 3.47 19.81 6.35
C VAL A 20 2.23 19.78 7.23
N ALA A 21 1.78 20.96 7.66
CA ALA A 21 0.59 21.09 8.48
C ALA A 21 -0.66 20.81 7.63
N VAL A 22 -1.28 19.64 7.85
CA VAL A 22 -2.50 19.23 7.15
C VAL A 22 -3.50 18.68 8.16
N PRO A 23 -4.30 19.56 8.80
CA PRO A 23 -5.20 19.16 9.87
C PRO A 23 -6.17 18.07 9.45
N GLY A 24 -6.11 16.94 10.16
CA GLY A 24 -6.99 15.80 9.90
C GLY A 24 -6.70 15.06 8.61
N ALA A 25 -5.45 15.06 8.13
CA ALA A 25 -5.01 14.22 7.01
C ALA A 25 -5.42 12.75 7.25
N ALA A 26 -6.38 12.30 6.46
CA ALA A 26 -7.05 11.02 6.61
C ALA A 26 -6.59 10.00 5.57
N ALA A 27 -6.29 10.45 4.35
CA ALA A 27 -5.82 9.63 3.24
C ALA A 27 -4.91 10.46 2.33
N LEU A 28 -4.03 9.79 1.59
CA LEU A 28 -3.21 10.39 0.56
C LEU A 28 -3.14 9.42 -0.63
N ALA A 29 -3.28 9.95 -1.84
CA ALA A 29 -3.16 9.16 -3.05
C ALA A 29 -2.63 10.02 -4.20
N VAL A 30 -2.04 9.38 -5.21
CA VAL A 30 -1.51 10.04 -6.41
C VAL A 30 -2.32 9.59 -7.60
N ARG A 31 -2.83 10.55 -8.38
CA ARG A 31 -3.54 10.29 -9.65
C ARG A 31 -2.94 11.12 -10.78
N PRO A 32 -3.19 10.79 -12.05
CA PRO A 32 -2.95 11.71 -13.15
C PRO A 32 -3.82 12.96 -13.02
N ASN A 33 -3.23 14.12 -13.20
CA ASN A 33 -3.95 15.39 -13.25
C ASN A 33 -4.84 15.40 -14.51
N PRO A 34 -6.13 15.71 -14.38
CA PRO A 34 -7.07 15.64 -15.50
C PRO A 34 -6.79 16.64 -16.63
N ILE A 35 -6.00 17.69 -16.38
CA ILE A 35 -5.69 18.74 -17.35
C ILE A 35 -4.42 18.40 -18.15
N ASN A 36 -3.35 17.97 -17.47
CA ASN A 36 -2.03 17.82 -18.11
C ASN A 36 -1.45 16.39 -18.00
N GLY A 37 -2.16 15.45 -17.37
CA GLY A 37 -1.73 14.05 -17.20
C GLY A 37 -0.59 13.84 -16.20
N GLN A 38 0.03 14.90 -15.66
CA GLN A 38 1.12 14.78 -14.70
C GLN A 38 0.63 14.20 -13.37
N ALA A 39 1.50 13.54 -12.62
CA ALA A 39 1.15 13.00 -11.33
C ALA A 39 0.76 14.13 -10.35
N GLN A 40 -0.44 14.01 -9.78
CA GLN A 40 -1.02 14.91 -8.81
C GLN A 40 -1.25 14.16 -7.50
N ALA A 41 -0.49 14.54 -6.47
CA ALA A 41 -0.72 14.10 -5.11
C ALA A 41 -1.96 14.80 -4.55
N LEU A 42 -2.87 14.02 -3.96
CA LEU A 42 -4.09 14.49 -3.33
C LEU A 42 -4.11 14.04 -1.88
N VAL A 43 -4.38 14.97 -0.98
CA VAL A 43 -4.60 14.69 0.45
C VAL A 43 -6.07 14.85 0.76
N VAL A 44 -6.64 13.85 1.42
CA VAL A 44 -7.97 13.95 2.02
C VAL A 44 -7.81 14.41 3.45
N CYS A 45 -8.38 15.57 3.80
CA CYS A 45 -8.30 16.14 5.14
C CYS A 45 -9.61 16.82 5.56
N HIS A 46 -9.62 17.50 6.71
CA HIS A 46 -10.83 18.18 7.21
C HIS A 46 -11.35 19.29 6.28
N LEU A 47 -10.49 19.83 5.41
CA LEU A 47 -10.84 20.87 4.44
C LEU A 47 -11.51 20.31 3.17
N GLY A 48 -11.29 19.03 2.85
CA GLY A 48 -11.73 18.42 1.60
C GLY A 48 -10.68 17.49 0.99
N VAL A 49 -10.74 17.34 -0.34
CA VAL A 49 -9.67 16.71 -1.12
C VAL A 49 -8.78 17.82 -1.69
N CYS A 50 -7.59 18.00 -1.14
CA CYS A 50 -6.69 19.09 -1.49
C CYS A 50 -5.50 18.58 -2.31
N PRO A 51 -5.13 19.24 -3.42
CA PRO A 51 -3.86 18.96 -4.08
C PRO A 51 -2.67 19.29 -3.19
N LEU A 52 -1.67 18.41 -3.19
CA LEU A 52 -0.37 18.65 -2.57
C LEU A 52 0.62 19.00 -3.67
N GLN A 53 1.01 20.26 -3.76
CA GLN A 53 2.01 20.72 -4.69
C GLN A 53 3.40 20.40 -4.14
N LEU A 54 4.15 19.61 -4.90
CA LEU A 54 5.55 19.27 -4.63
C LEU A 54 6.41 20.02 -5.65
N ASN A 55 7.32 20.87 -5.18
CA ASN A 55 8.30 21.51 -6.02
C ASN A 55 9.70 20.97 -5.71
N ASP A 56 10.21 20.13 -6.62
CA ASP A 56 11.49 19.45 -6.46
C ASP A 56 12.69 20.41 -6.42
N SER A 57 12.63 21.52 -7.17
CA SER A 57 13.75 22.46 -7.27
C SER A 57 13.97 23.27 -6.01
N ASN A 58 12.89 23.55 -5.26
CA ASN A 58 12.90 24.48 -4.13
C ASN A 58 12.65 23.80 -2.78
N ASP A 59 12.55 22.48 -2.76
CA ASP A 59 12.20 21.69 -1.56
C ASP A 59 10.92 22.22 -0.87
N TYR A 60 10.00 22.75 -1.69
CA TYR A 60 8.82 23.46 -1.24
C TYR A 60 7.59 22.60 -1.41
N VAL A 61 6.80 22.52 -0.33
CA VAL A 61 5.56 21.76 -0.32
C VAL A 61 4.42 22.64 0.18
N ARG A 62 3.31 22.60 -0.56
CA ARG A 62 2.11 23.37 -0.24
C ARG A 62 0.86 22.54 -0.45
N VAL A 63 -0.07 22.67 0.49
CA VAL A 63 -1.45 22.21 0.31
C VAL A 63 -2.25 23.31 -0.37
N GLU A 64 -2.80 22.99 -1.54
CA GLU A 64 -3.67 23.88 -2.30
C GLU A 64 -5.12 23.84 -1.78
N GLY A 65 -5.97 24.74 -2.29
CA GLY A 65 -7.38 24.75 -1.94
C GLY A 65 -8.11 23.43 -2.28
N PRO A 66 -9.19 23.08 -1.57
CA PRO A 66 -9.91 21.84 -1.80
C PRO A 66 -10.56 21.83 -3.19
N LEU A 67 -10.55 20.67 -3.83
CA LEU A 67 -11.26 20.41 -5.07
C LEU A 67 -12.77 20.51 -4.84
N ILE A 68 -13.50 21.06 -5.83
CA ILE A 68 -14.96 21.04 -5.83
C ILE A 68 -15.43 19.62 -6.16
N LEU A 69 -15.97 18.93 -5.15
CA LEU A 69 -16.54 17.59 -5.31
C LEU A 69 -17.96 17.69 -5.88
N ARG A 70 -18.17 17.13 -7.08
CA ARG A 70 -19.49 17.06 -7.71
C ARG A 70 -20.22 15.82 -7.18
N ASN A 71 -21.55 15.89 -7.07
CA ASN A 71 -22.40 14.77 -6.63
C ASN A 71 -22.14 14.27 -5.19
N GLN A 72 -21.47 15.06 -4.34
CA GLN A 72 -21.15 14.66 -2.97
C GLN A 72 -22.40 14.33 -2.12
N TYR A 73 -23.39 15.21 -2.11
CA TYR A 73 -24.60 15.03 -1.30
C TYR A 73 -25.46 13.86 -1.78
N ALA A 74 -25.71 13.76 -3.09
CA ALA A 74 -26.53 12.70 -3.66
C ALA A 74 -25.87 11.31 -3.52
N SER A 75 -24.54 11.24 -3.53
CA SER A 75 -23.82 10.00 -3.24
C SER A 75 -23.75 9.64 -1.76
N LYS A 76 -24.12 10.56 -0.85
CA LYS A 76 -23.91 10.43 0.61
C LYS A 76 -22.42 10.38 1.02
N PHE A 77 -21.50 10.81 0.15
CA PHE A 77 -20.07 10.83 0.45
C PHE A 77 -19.73 11.80 1.58
N ASN A 78 -19.12 11.30 2.64
CA ASN A 78 -18.69 12.09 3.79
C ASN A 78 -17.16 12.09 3.93
N ILE A 79 -16.53 13.24 3.68
CA ILE A 79 -15.06 13.39 3.75
C ILE A 79 -14.48 12.98 5.13
N ARG A 80 -15.23 13.18 6.22
CA ARG A 80 -14.78 12.86 7.58
C ARG A 80 -14.71 11.36 7.86
N ASN A 81 -15.43 10.57 7.08
CA ASN A 81 -15.47 9.12 7.17
C ASN A 81 -14.46 8.45 6.23
N VAL A 82 -13.66 9.23 5.48
CA VAL A 82 -12.60 8.65 4.66
C VAL A 82 -11.52 8.06 5.56
N HIS A 83 -11.30 6.77 5.38
CA HIS A 83 -10.26 6.00 6.04
C HIS A 83 -9.13 5.65 5.11
N ASP A 84 -9.23 5.72 3.80
CA ASP A 84 -8.11 5.54 2.88
C ASP A 84 -8.45 6.02 1.49
N ALA A 85 -7.43 6.18 0.65
CA ALA A 85 -7.60 6.49 -0.76
C ALA A 85 -6.52 5.80 -1.60
N VAL A 86 -6.88 5.36 -2.80
CA VAL A 86 -5.94 4.81 -3.80
C VAL A 86 -6.42 5.16 -5.20
N TYR A 87 -5.51 5.41 -6.13
CA TYR A 87 -5.88 5.62 -7.53
C TYR A 87 -5.93 4.29 -8.26
N ASP A 88 -7.09 3.97 -8.83
CA ASP A 88 -7.27 2.81 -9.69
C ASP A 88 -7.05 3.19 -11.16
N SER A 89 -5.96 2.69 -11.73
CA SER A 89 -5.64 2.91 -13.14
C SER A 89 -6.54 2.15 -14.10
N HIS A 90 -7.23 1.09 -13.64
CA HIS A 90 -8.19 0.35 -14.47
C HIS A 90 -9.43 1.19 -14.74
N GLY A 91 -10.10 1.66 -13.69
CA GLY A 91 -11.29 2.50 -13.78
C GLY A 91 -11.02 3.99 -14.00
N GLY A 92 -9.76 4.43 -13.91
CA GLY A 92 -9.38 5.84 -14.04
C GLY A 92 -9.92 6.73 -12.91
N GLN A 93 -10.09 6.16 -11.72
CA GLN A 93 -10.79 6.79 -10.60
C GLN A 93 -9.95 6.79 -9.33
N LEU A 94 -10.15 7.82 -8.50
CA LEU A 94 -9.68 7.81 -7.13
C LEU A 94 -10.69 7.08 -6.25
N LEU A 95 -10.29 5.96 -5.67
CA LEU A 95 -11.12 5.18 -4.76
C LEU A 95 -10.94 5.66 -3.33
N PHE A 96 -12.03 5.67 -2.56
CA PHE A 96 -12.02 5.98 -1.12
C PHE A 96 -12.66 4.86 -0.32
N ALA A 97 -12.00 4.46 0.77
CA ALA A 97 -12.64 3.68 1.82
C ALA A 97 -13.38 4.68 2.73
N ASN A 98 -14.71 4.68 2.69
CA ASN A 98 -15.53 5.68 3.38
C ASN A 98 -16.53 4.99 4.32
N GLY A 99 -16.15 4.84 5.59
CA GLY A 99 -16.94 4.09 6.57
C GLY A 99 -17.28 2.68 6.08
N THR A 100 -18.54 2.44 5.73
CA THR A 100 -19.10 1.15 5.31
C THR A 100 -19.32 1.03 3.80
N GLY A 101 -18.68 1.88 3.00
CA GLY A 101 -18.76 1.83 1.54
C GLY A 101 -17.46 2.22 0.84
N ILE A 102 -17.40 1.88 -0.46
CA ILE A 102 -16.32 2.31 -1.36
C ILE A 102 -16.88 3.32 -2.34
N TYR A 103 -16.16 4.43 -2.51
CA TYR A 103 -16.54 5.52 -3.39
C TYR A 103 -15.47 5.76 -4.44
N GLY A 104 -15.87 6.15 -5.64
CA GLY A 104 -14.99 6.55 -6.73
C GLY A 104 -15.15 8.03 -7.02
N MET A 105 -14.05 8.73 -7.30
CA MET A 105 -14.02 10.07 -7.85
C MET A 105 -13.33 10.08 -9.20
N ASP A 106 -14.05 10.52 -10.23
CA ASP A 106 -13.54 10.61 -11.59
C ASP A 106 -12.65 11.85 -11.82
N ALA A 107 -12.15 11.99 -13.06
CA ALA A 107 -11.36 13.12 -13.52
C ALA A 107 -12.07 14.48 -13.41
N THR A 108 -13.41 14.49 -13.39
CA THR A 108 -14.24 15.70 -13.22
C THR A 108 -14.59 15.99 -11.76
N ASN A 109 -13.97 15.25 -10.84
CA ASN A 109 -14.23 15.28 -9.40
C ASN A 109 -15.67 14.91 -9.04
N ARG A 110 -16.38 14.15 -9.89
CA ARG A 110 -17.69 13.59 -9.56
C ARG A 110 -17.50 12.37 -8.69
N VAL A 111 -18.13 12.38 -7.52
CA VAL A 111 -18.11 11.26 -6.58
C VAL A 111 -19.33 10.38 -6.77
N ALA A 112 -19.12 9.06 -6.76
CA ALA A 112 -20.18 8.07 -6.79
C ALA A 112 -19.85 6.91 -5.84
N GLN A 113 -20.88 6.31 -5.26
CA GLN A 113 -20.72 5.06 -4.51
C GLN A 113 -20.54 3.90 -5.50
N LEU A 114 -19.52 3.07 -5.27
CA LEU A 114 -19.20 1.91 -6.10
C LEU A 114 -19.63 0.61 -5.43
N SER A 115 -19.55 0.53 -4.10
CA SER A 115 -20.01 -0.60 -3.31
C SER A 115 -20.36 -0.22 -1.87
N GLY A 116 -21.05 -1.11 -1.16
CA GLY A 116 -21.57 -0.84 0.19
C GLY A 116 -22.96 -0.20 0.16
N ASP A 117 -23.66 -0.20 1.30
CA ASP A 117 -25.00 0.40 1.46
C ASP A 117 -25.02 1.61 2.41
N ASN A 118 -23.89 1.93 3.05
CA ASN A 118 -23.76 2.94 4.11
C ASN A 118 -24.56 2.66 5.40
N GLU A 119 -25.24 1.51 5.50
CA GLU A 119 -25.98 1.12 6.70
C GLU A 119 -25.05 0.40 7.68
N GLY A 120 -24.01 -0.25 7.15
CA GLY A 120 -23.13 -1.13 7.91
C GLY A 120 -23.82 -2.43 8.29
N GLY A 121 -23.16 -3.24 9.11
CA GLY A 121 -23.72 -4.51 9.58
C GLY A 121 -22.81 -5.68 9.29
N LEU A 122 -23.39 -6.88 9.16
CA LEU A 122 -22.64 -8.10 8.87
C LEU A 122 -22.04 -8.06 7.46
N ILE A 123 -20.83 -8.60 7.33
CA ILE A 123 -20.16 -8.76 6.04
C ILE A 123 -21.06 -9.57 5.11
N PHE A 124 -21.25 -9.06 3.90
CA PHE A 124 -21.98 -9.75 2.83
C PHE A 124 -21.22 -9.62 1.52
N ASP A 125 -20.90 -10.76 0.91
CA ASP A 125 -20.30 -10.89 -0.42
C ASP A 125 -21.39 -10.95 -1.50
N GLY A 126 -21.09 -10.54 -2.72
CA GLY A 126 -22.05 -10.53 -3.82
C GLY A 126 -21.87 -9.36 -4.78
N PRO A 127 -22.92 -8.98 -5.54
CA PRO A 127 -22.92 -7.78 -6.35
C PRO A 127 -22.52 -6.56 -5.53
N ALA A 128 -21.73 -5.64 -6.10
CA ALA A 128 -21.20 -4.51 -5.36
C ALA A 128 -22.27 -3.61 -4.73
N SER A 129 -23.44 -3.50 -5.36
CA SER A 129 -24.61 -2.76 -4.86
C SER A 129 -25.28 -3.41 -3.64
N GLU A 130 -25.04 -4.71 -3.42
CA GLU A 130 -25.60 -5.49 -2.32
C GLU A 130 -24.54 -5.83 -1.26
N ALA A 131 -23.26 -5.77 -1.63
CA ALA A 131 -22.15 -6.03 -0.74
C ALA A 131 -22.16 -5.09 0.46
N ARG A 132 -21.90 -5.62 1.67
CA ARG A 132 -21.89 -4.87 2.93
C ARG A 132 -20.54 -4.91 3.57
N PHE A 133 -20.05 -3.75 4.04
CA PHE A 133 -18.81 -3.62 4.79
C PHE A 133 -19.11 -3.25 6.24
N VAL A 134 -18.32 -3.76 7.17
CA VAL A 134 -18.39 -3.37 8.59
C VAL A 134 -17.66 -2.04 8.81
N GLY A 135 -16.57 -1.83 8.08
CA GLY A 135 -15.75 -0.64 8.12
C GLY A 135 -14.53 -0.82 7.23
N ALA A 136 -14.59 -0.36 5.98
CA ALA A 136 -13.48 -0.38 5.06
C ALA A 136 -12.38 0.61 5.52
N GLN A 137 -11.14 0.13 5.67
CA GLN A 137 -10.07 0.91 6.30
C GLN A 137 -8.81 1.11 5.44
N ARG A 138 -8.52 0.19 4.54
CA ARG A 138 -7.36 0.27 3.64
C ARG A 138 -7.74 -0.20 2.25
N LEU A 139 -7.10 0.39 1.25
CA LEU A 139 -7.25 0.01 -0.15
C LEU A 139 -5.89 -0.27 -0.80
N ALA A 140 -5.88 -1.22 -1.72
CA ALA A 140 -4.80 -1.43 -2.68
C ALA A 140 -5.42 -1.90 -3.99
N THR A 141 -4.97 -1.39 -5.14
CA THR A 141 -5.47 -1.79 -6.46
C THR A 141 -4.36 -2.42 -7.27
N ASP A 142 -4.69 -3.46 -8.02
CA ASP A 142 -3.78 -4.09 -8.99
C ASP A 142 -3.66 -3.30 -10.31
N GLY A 143 -4.57 -2.34 -10.53
CA GLY A 143 -4.67 -1.61 -11.80
C GLY A 143 -5.19 -2.45 -12.97
N GLN A 144 -5.62 -3.70 -12.72
CA GLN A 144 -6.20 -4.65 -13.66
C GLN A 144 -7.69 -4.93 -13.36
N GLY A 145 -8.28 -4.21 -12.42
CA GLY A 145 -9.69 -4.29 -12.07
C GLY A 145 -9.98 -5.02 -10.76
N VAL A 146 -8.97 -5.28 -9.92
CA VAL A 146 -9.16 -5.78 -8.57
C VAL A 146 -8.70 -4.75 -7.55
N THR A 147 -9.64 -4.32 -6.71
CA THR A 147 -9.33 -3.52 -5.52
C THR A 147 -9.43 -4.38 -4.28
N TYR A 148 -8.30 -4.56 -3.61
CA TYR A 148 -8.20 -5.20 -2.31
C TYR A 148 -8.60 -4.23 -1.21
N ILE A 149 -9.42 -4.72 -0.29
CA ILE A 149 -10.05 -3.94 0.77
C ILE A 149 -9.76 -4.63 2.10
N ARG A 150 -9.16 -3.90 3.03
CA ARG A 150 -9.13 -4.31 4.43
C ARG A 150 -10.43 -3.84 5.07
N ASP A 151 -11.29 -4.79 5.42
CA ASP A 151 -12.55 -4.53 6.12
C ASP A 151 -12.43 -4.97 7.58
N ARG A 152 -13.24 -4.36 8.45
CA ARG A 152 -13.34 -4.76 9.84
C ARG A 152 -14.12 -6.08 9.91
N ASP A 153 -13.74 -6.97 10.80
CA ASP A 153 -14.54 -8.15 11.11
C ASP A 153 -15.60 -7.81 12.16
N ALA A 154 -16.87 -8.13 11.89
CA ALA A 154 -17.96 -7.94 12.84
C ALA A 154 -17.82 -8.85 14.07
N GLY A 155 -17.22 -10.03 13.91
CA GLY A 155 -17.06 -11.05 14.96
C GLY A 155 -15.91 -10.78 15.93
N SER A 156 -15.01 -9.85 15.60
CA SER A 156 -13.80 -9.62 16.37
C SER A 156 -13.48 -8.14 16.53
N ARG A 157 -13.32 -7.68 17.78
CA ARG A 157 -13.01 -6.27 18.08
C ARG A 157 -11.76 -5.76 17.35
N ASN A 158 -10.79 -6.66 17.16
CA ASN A 158 -9.50 -6.41 16.53
C ASN A 158 -9.33 -7.18 15.22
N GLY A 159 -10.37 -7.89 14.77
CA GLY A 159 -10.31 -8.68 13.56
C GLY A 159 -10.47 -7.81 12.33
N PHE A 160 -9.74 -8.19 11.30
CA PHE A 160 -9.88 -7.64 9.96
C PHE A 160 -10.06 -8.83 9.03
N CYS A 161 -10.72 -8.61 7.91
CA CYS A 161 -10.68 -9.54 6.80
C CYS A 161 -10.15 -8.83 5.56
N LEU A 162 -9.65 -9.62 4.61
CA LEU A 162 -9.31 -9.15 3.29
C LEU A 162 -10.49 -9.41 2.36
N ARG A 163 -10.88 -8.41 1.58
CA ARG A 163 -11.92 -8.51 0.56
C ARG A 163 -11.38 -8.02 -0.77
N ALA A 164 -11.97 -8.46 -1.87
CA ALA A 164 -11.63 -8.04 -3.22
C ALA A 164 -12.89 -7.53 -3.91
N LEU A 165 -12.86 -6.29 -4.38
CA LEU A 165 -13.82 -5.72 -5.31
C LEU A 165 -13.31 -5.95 -6.72
N HIS A 166 -13.99 -6.81 -7.46
CA HIS A 166 -13.73 -7.08 -8.86
C HIS A 166 -14.55 -6.14 -9.73
N GLU A 167 -13.91 -5.48 -10.68
CA GLU A 167 -14.52 -4.72 -11.75
C GLU A 167 -14.41 -5.49 -13.05
N VAL A 168 -15.55 -5.92 -13.58
CA VAL A 168 -15.61 -6.55 -14.89
C VAL A 168 -15.72 -5.42 -15.90
N SER A 169 -14.60 -5.12 -16.56
CA SER A 169 -14.66 -4.32 -17.78
C SER A 169 -15.61 -5.02 -18.76
N PRO A 170 -16.66 -4.34 -19.25
CA PRO A 170 -17.48 -4.91 -20.31
C PRO A 170 -16.52 -5.21 -21.45
N ALA A 171 -16.41 -6.50 -21.83
CA ALA A 171 -15.53 -6.92 -22.91
C ALA A 171 -15.71 -5.94 -24.07
N LEU A 172 -14.63 -5.24 -24.44
CA LEU A 172 -14.67 -4.30 -25.55
C LEU A 172 -15.31 -5.04 -26.72
N PRO A 173 -16.51 -4.65 -27.20
CA PRO A 173 -17.08 -5.28 -28.37
C PRO A 173 -16.01 -5.16 -29.44
N HIS A 174 -15.52 -6.30 -29.93
CA HIS A 174 -14.44 -6.39 -30.90
C HIS A 174 -14.55 -5.23 -31.88
N GLN A 175 -13.66 -4.24 -31.75
CA GLN A 175 -13.70 -3.04 -32.57
C GLN A 175 -13.46 -3.47 -34.02
N SER A 176 -14.53 -3.68 -34.77
CA SER A 176 -14.48 -3.64 -36.22
C SER A 176 -14.04 -2.23 -36.58
N LYS A 177 -12.79 -2.10 -37.04
CA LYS A 177 -12.14 -0.86 -37.52
C LYS A 177 -13.15 0.05 -38.22
N SER A 178 -13.68 1.04 -37.52
CA SER A 178 -14.49 2.11 -38.06
C SER A 178 -13.90 3.41 -37.54
N LEU A 179 -13.02 4.00 -38.35
CA LEU A 179 -12.36 5.27 -38.09
C LEU A 179 -13.40 6.40 -38.09
N SER A 180 -13.93 6.76 -36.93
CA SER A 180 -14.60 8.05 -36.75
C SER A 180 -14.19 8.67 -35.43
N VAL A 181 -13.42 9.75 -35.53
CA VAL A 181 -12.99 10.60 -34.43
C VAL A 181 -14.20 11.39 -33.96
N SER A 182 -14.93 10.87 -32.98
CA SER A 182 -15.92 11.63 -32.23
C SER A 182 -15.56 11.53 -30.76
N SER A 183 -15.20 12.68 -30.19
CA SER A 183 -14.95 12.91 -28.76
C SER A 183 -16.26 12.77 -27.98
N SER A 184 -16.78 11.55 -27.85
CA SER A 184 -17.92 11.26 -26.99
C SER A 184 -17.41 11.19 -25.56
N THR A 185 -17.83 12.15 -24.73
CA THR A 185 -17.85 12.06 -23.27
C THR A 185 -18.46 10.72 -22.88
N SER A 186 -17.61 9.76 -22.51
CA SER A 186 -18.00 8.42 -22.10
C SER A 186 -18.81 8.52 -20.82
N THR A 187 -20.13 8.53 -20.95
CA THR A 187 -21.03 8.24 -19.84
C THR A 187 -20.65 6.86 -19.32
N SER A 188 -20.10 6.84 -18.11
CA SER A 188 -19.77 5.67 -17.31
C SER A 188 -20.77 4.55 -17.56
N THR A 189 -20.41 3.61 -18.43
CA THR A 189 -21.13 2.35 -18.55
C THR A 189 -20.97 1.66 -17.21
N SER A 190 -22.10 1.32 -16.57
CA SER A 190 -22.11 0.59 -15.30
C SER A 190 -21.35 -0.73 -15.49
N SER A 191 -20.08 -0.74 -15.12
CA SER A 191 -19.26 -1.94 -15.06
C SER A 191 -19.84 -2.84 -13.98
N ALA A 192 -20.11 -4.10 -14.29
CA ALA A 192 -20.53 -5.05 -13.28
C ALA A 192 -19.40 -5.18 -12.25
N ARG A 193 -19.75 -5.03 -10.97
CA ARG A 193 -18.81 -5.16 -9.86
C ARG A 193 -19.30 -6.18 -8.85
N ALA A 194 -18.38 -6.93 -8.26
CA ALA A 194 -18.69 -7.88 -7.20
C ALA A 194 -17.63 -7.82 -6.09
N VAL A 195 -18.05 -8.03 -4.86
CA VAL A 195 -17.16 -8.10 -3.70
C VAL A 195 -17.14 -9.53 -3.17
N VAL A 196 -15.94 -10.04 -2.94
CA VAL A 196 -15.71 -11.38 -2.36
C VAL A 196 -14.73 -11.29 -1.20
N THR A 197 -14.94 -12.13 -0.19
CA THR A 197 -13.99 -12.30 0.91
C THR A 197 -12.83 -13.19 0.45
N VAL A 198 -11.60 -12.75 0.74
CA VAL A 198 -10.38 -13.47 0.40
C VAL A 198 -9.92 -14.24 1.64
N ASN A 199 -9.89 -15.57 1.54
CA ASN A 199 -9.32 -16.40 2.58
C ASN A 199 -7.79 -16.33 2.51
N ILE A 200 -7.16 -15.80 3.55
CA ILE A 200 -5.70 -15.66 3.65
C ILE A 200 -5.06 -16.71 4.58
N GLY A 201 -5.85 -17.64 5.12
CA GLY A 201 -5.39 -18.72 6.00
C GLY A 201 -4.96 -18.29 7.41
N SER A 202 -5.07 -17.01 7.75
CA SER A 202 -4.78 -16.48 9.09
C SER A 202 -6.07 -16.08 9.83
N ASP A 203 -6.01 -16.14 11.16
CA ASP A 203 -7.09 -15.68 12.05
C ASP A 203 -7.22 -14.14 12.10
N MET A 204 -6.17 -13.45 11.67
CA MET A 204 -6.07 -12.00 11.65
C MET A 204 -5.88 -11.51 10.22
N GLY A 205 -6.76 -10.61 9.76
CA GLY A 205 -6.62 -9.90 8.50
C GLY A 205 -5.38 -9.00 8.43
N PRO A 206 -5.13 -8.43 7.24
CA PRO A 206 -3.97 -7.57 7.02
C PRO A 206 -4.09 -6.30 7.86
N HIS A 207 -3.00 -5.91 8.53
CA HIS A 207 -2.89 -4.64 9.23
C HIS A 207 -2.40 -3.52 8.29
N ALA A 208 -1.34 -3.80 7.52
CA ALA A 208 -0.82 -2.94 6.47
C ALA A 208 -0.85 -3.71 5.15
N MET A 209 -1.12 -3.03 4.04
CA MET A 209 -1.09 -3.64 2.72
C MET A 209 -0.78 -2.61 1.64
N THR A 210 -0.20 -3.08 0.54
CA THR A 210 0.07 -2.31 -0.68
C THR A 210 0.12 -3.27 -1.86
N TYR A 211 -0.18 -2.80 -3.07
CA TYR A 211 -0.01 -3.63 -4.27
C TYR A 211 1.34 -3.33 -4.90
N ASP A 212 2.17 -4.36 -5.04
CA ASP A 212 3.45 -4.24 -5.71
C ASP A 212 3.31 -4.64 -7.18
N LYS A 213 3.37 -3.63 -8.05
CA LYS A 213 3.26 -3.80 -9.50
C LYS A 213 4.41 -4.62 -10.08
N SER A 214 5.62 -4.53 -9.52
CA SER A 214 6.77 -5.29 -10.02
C SER A 214 6.61 -6.79 -9.78
N ARG A 215 6.02 -7.16 -8.63
CA ARG A 215 5.72 -8.55 -8.25
C ARG A 215 4.33 -9.02 -8.67
N CYS A 216 3.52 -8.12 -9.25
CA CYS A 216 2.12 -8.35 -9.61
C CYS A 216 1.31 -8.98 -8.47
N SER A 217 1.50 -8.51 -7.23
CA SER A 217 0.93 -9.14 -6.05
C SER A 217 0.58 -8.15 -4.95
N LEU A 218 -0.47 -8.46 -4.19
CA LEU A 218 -0.74 -7.77 -2.93
C LEU A 218 0.29 -8.19 -1.88
N LEU A 219 1.01 -7.21 -1.33
CA LEU A 219 1.85 -7.40 -0.16
C LEU A 219 1.11 -6.92 1.07
N PHE A 220 1.19 -7.67 2.16
CA PHE A 220 0.52 -7.32 3.40
C PHE A 220 1.25 -7.84 4.62
N ALA A 221 0.98 -7.23 5.78
CA ALA A 221 1.50 -7.68 7.06
C ALA A 221 0.35 -8.10 7.98
N THR A 222 0.48 -9.28 8.58
CA THR A 222 -0.37 -9.75 9.69
C THR A 222 0.38 -9.53 10.99
N ARG A 223 -0.32 -9.05 12.03
CA ARG A 223 0.24 -8.83 13.38
C ARG A 223 1.51 -7.95 13.46
N GLY A 224 1.90 -7.32 12.36
CA GLY A 224 3.07 -6.46 12.23
C GLY A 224 4.43 -7.18 12.18
N ARG A 225 4.53 -8.51 12.11
CA ARG A 225 5.83 -9.18 12.30
C ARG A 225 6.36 -9.95 11.10
N ALA A 226 5.49 -10.28 10.17
CA ALA A 226 5.87 -10.87 8.90
C ALA A 226 5.21 -10.13 7.75
N LEU A 227 5.93 -10.13 6.62
CA LEU A 227 5.45 -9.64 5.34
C LEU A 227 5.04 -10.84 4.49
N TYR A 228 3.83 -10.79 3.97
CA TYR A 228 3.21 -11.82 3.14
C TYR A 228 2.95 -11.30 1.74
N GLN A 229 2.92 -12.23 0.80
CA GLN A 229 2.49 -12.04 -0.57
C GLN A 229 1.21 -12.85 -0.78
N LEU A 230 0.19 -12.20 -1.34
CA LEU A 230 -0.98 -12.90 -1.87
C LEU A 230 -0.69 -13.33 -3.31
N LEU A 231 -0.57 -14.63 -3.50
CA LEU A 231 -0.44 -15.27 -4.81
C LEU A 231 -1.84 -15.45 -5.43
N PRO A 232 -1.92 -15.78 -6.73
CA PRO A 232 -3.17 -16.18 -7.36
C PRO A 232 -3.91 -17.25 -6.56
N PHE A 233 -5.25 -17.25 -6.66
CA PHE A 233 -6.14 -18.18 -5.96
C PHE A 233 -6.18 -18.03 -4.43
N GLY A 234 -5.69 -16.91 -3.88
CA GLY A 234 -5.74 -16.63 -2.45
C GLY A 234 -4.67 -17.33 -1.62
N ILE A 235 -3.68 -17.95 -2.27
CA ILE A 235 -2.57 -18.61 -1.57
C ILE A 235 -1.68 -17.54 -0.96
N THR A 236 -1.39 -17.64 0.34
CA THR A 236 -0.50 -16.71 1.03
C THR A 236 0.90 -17.30 1.17
N ARG A 237 1.91 -16.50 0.85
CA ARG A 237 3.32 -16.86 0.97
C ARG A 237 4.02 -15.84 1.86
N GLN A 238 4.64 -16.28 2.94
CA GLN A 238 5.50 -15.44 3.75
C GLN A 238 6.79 -15.08 2.98
N LEU A 239 7.07 -13.78 2.85
CA LEU A 239 8.27 -13.26 2.20
C LEU A 239 9.40 -13.02 3.20
N LEU A 240 9.11 -12.28 4.28
CA LEU A 240 10.10 -11.80 5.26
C LEU A 240 9.52 -11.79 6.67
N GLY A 241 10.39 -11.79 7.68
CA GLY A 241 10.02 -11.79 9.10
C GLY A 241 9.49 -13.15 9.59
N THR A 242 8.89 -13.17 10.77
CA THR A 242 8.25 -14.36 11.36
C THR A 242 7.05 -13.96 12.22
N ASP A 243 5.97 -14.72 12.15
CA ASP A 243 4.78 -14.54 13.01
C ASP A 243 4.95 -15.15 14.40
N GLU A 244 6.03 -15.91 14.63
CA GLU A 244 6.32 -16.47 15.95
C GLU A 244 6.52 -15.36 16.97
N PRO A 245 5.90 -15.45 18.17
CA PRO A 245 6.14 -14.50 19.21
C PRO A 245 7.61 -14.56 19.62
N ILE A 246 8.33 -13.45 19.43
CA ILE A 246 9.69 -13.32 19.96
C ILE A 246 9.61 -13.54 21.47
N THR A 247 10.13 -14.66 21.94
CA THR A 247 10.25 -14.91 23.38
C THR A 247 11.10 -13.78 23.96
N SER A 248 10.81 -13.29 25.16
CA SER A 248 11.50 -12.13 25.76
C SER A 248 13.02 -12.28 25.86
N HIS A 249 13.54 -13.50 25.80
CA HIS A 249 14.97 -13.82 25.73
C HIS A 249 15.57 -13.83 24.31
N GLY A 250 14.73 -13.80 23.27
CA GLY A 250 15.11 -13.91 21.87
C GLY A 250 15.55 -12.60 21.21
N VAL A 251 15.19 -11.43 21.75
CA VAL A 251 15.54 -10.13 21.12
C VAL A 251 17.06 -9.89 21.18
N SER A 252 17.71 -10.22 22.29
CA SER A 252 19.17 -10.13 22.43
C SER A 252 19.88 -11.26 21.68
N ALA A 253 19.30 -12.47 21.68
CA ALA A 253 19.88 -13.64 21.01
C ALA A 253 19.80 -13.54 19.47
N ALA A 254 18.71 -13.01 18.91
CA ALA A 254 18.57 -12.83 17.46
C ALA A 254 19.50 -11.74 16.93
N ALA A 255 19.69 -10.64 17.67
CA ALA A 255 20.67 -9.62 17.35
C ALA A 255 22.12 -10.16 17.44
N ALA A 256 22.42 -10.98 18.45
CA ALA A 256 23.72 -11.63 18.60
C ALA A 256 23.98 -12.70 17.51
N ALA A 257 22.96 -13.48 17.14
CA ALA A 257 23.05 -14.50 16.09
C ALA A 257 23.21 -13.89 14.69
N ALA A 258 22.53 -12.78 14.39
CA ALA A 258 22.74 -12.03 13.16
C ALA A 258 24.17 -11.47 13.03
N SER A 259 24.76 -11.04 14.15
CA SER A 259 26.16 -10.58 14.21
C SER A 259 27.19 -11.72 14.09
N ALA A 260 26.91 -12.88 14.69
CA ALA A 260 27.78 -14.07 14.62
C ALA A 260 27.74 -14.79 13.26
N ALA A 261 26.59 -14.76 12.55
CA ALA A 261 26.47 -15.34 11.22
C ALA A 261 27.24 -14.53 10.16
N ALA A 262 27.39 -13.21 10.35
CA ALA A 262 28.18 -12.35 9.47
C ALA A 262 29.71 -12.63 9.53
N SER A 263 30.19 -13.29 10.58
CA SER A 263 31.62 -13.55 10.82
C SER A 263 32.10 -14.95 10.40
N ALA A 264 31.20 -15.84 9.98
CA ALA A 264 31.52 -17.25 9.65
C ALA A 264 31.52 -17.56 8.15
N ALA A 265 31.45 -16.56 7.26
CA ALA A 265 31.18 -16.76 5.83
C ALA A 265 32.41 -16.86 4.92
N GLU A 266 33.63 -16.99 5.47
CA GLU A 266 34.84 -17.28 4.67
C GLU A 266 35.25 -18.74 4.85
N THR A 267 34.88 -19.60 3.88
CA THR A 267 35.58 -20.82 3.42
C THR A 267 34.59 -21.83 2.84
N SER A 268 34.52 -21.94 1.51
CA SER A 268 34.48 -23.21 0.77
C SER A 268 34.23 -22.95 -0.72
N ASP A 269 35.22 -23.29 -1.54
CA ASP A 269 35.07 -23.60 -2.97
C ASP A 269 34.46 -25.00 -3.08
N ASP A 270 33.46 -25.17 -3.95
CA ASP A 270 33.26 -26.43 -4.68
C ASP A 270 32.29 -26.23 -5.86
N ASP A 271 32.78 -26.65 -7.02
CA ASP A 271 32.12 -26.76 -8.31
C ASP A 271 31.01 -27.82 -8.31
N ASP A 272 29.88 -27.54 -8.98
CA ASP A 272 29.30 -28.50 -9.92
C ASP A 272 28.11 -27.90 -10.68
N ALA A 273 28.23 -27.95 -12.01
CA ALA A 273 27.21 -27.54 -12.96
C ALA A 273 26.61 -28.79 -13.62
N ASN A 274 25.28 -28.96 -13.57
CA ASN A 274 24.51 -29.41 -14.74
C ASN A 274 22.98 -29.39 -14.58
N ASN A 275 22.36 -28.70 -15.55
CA ASN A 275 21.22 -29.15 -16.36
C ASN A 275 19.80 -29.19 -15.76
N ARG A 276 18.90 -28.33 -16.27
CA ARG A 276 17.56 -28.72 -16.79
C ARG A 276 16.81 -27.56 -17.47
N ASN A 277 16.41 -27.79 -18.71
CA ASN A 277 15.41 -27.05 -19.48
C ASN A 277 14.00 -27.35 -18.96
N PHE A 278 13.21 -26.35 -18.56
CA PHE A 278 11.73 -26.39 -18.53
C PHE A 278 11.16 -24.95 -18.65
N MET A 279 9.94 -24.86 -19.16
CA MET A 279 9.17 -23.67 -19.57
C MET A 279 9.28 -22.42 -18.64
N PRO A 280 9.02 -21.20 -19.14
CA PRO A 280 9.04 -19.99 -18.32
C PRO A 280 7.79 -19.93 -17.44
N GLU A 281 7.76 -20.77 -16.41
CA GLU A 281 7.07 -20.45 -15.18
C GLU A 281 7.65 -19.11 -14.73
N LEU A 282 6.81 -18.14 -14.39
CA LEU A 282 7.20 -16.99 -13.56
C LEU A 282 7.56 -17.52 -12.16
N ALA A 283 8.53 -18.43 -12.09
CA ALA A 283 9.23 -18.80 -10.89
C ALA A 283 10.05 -17.58 -10.53
N ALA A 284 9.41 -16.65 -9.80
CA ALA A 284 10.11 -15.62 -9.08
C ALA A 284 11.28 -16.30 -8.40
N ALA A 285 12.51 -15.92 -8.81
CA ALA A 285 13.72 -16.56 -8.36
C ALA A 285 13.64 -16.75 -6.83
N PRO A 286 13.97 -17.94 -6.30
CA PRO A 286 13.89 -18.18 -4.87
C PRO A 286 14.72 -17.11 -4.17
N LEU A 287 14.02 -16.17 -3.52
CA LEU A 287 14.65 -15.05 -2.83
C LEU A 287 15.68 -15.64 -1.86
N PRO A 288 16.95 -15.18 -1.90
CA PRO A 288 17.96 -15.64 -0.96
C PRO A 288 17.43 -15.42 0.45
N ALA A 289 17.74 -16.36 1.35
CA ALA A 289 17.10 -16.51 2.65
C ALA A 289 17.34 -15.31 3.59
N ALA A 290 16.68 -14.19 3.36
CA ALA A 290 16.53 -13.05 4.27
C ALA A 290 15.57 -13.40 5.44
N ARG A 291 15.59 -14.66 5.88
CA ARG A 291 14.61 -15.26 6.81
C ARG A 291 14.76 -14.82 8.26
N SER A 292 15.74 -14.01 8.63
CA SER A 292 16.07 -13.77 10.04
C SER A 292 16.15 -12.33 10.49
N LEU A 293 15.74 -11.35 9.68
CA LEU A 293 15.59 -9.99 10.21
C LEU A 293 14.18 -9.83 10.77
N PRO A 294 14.00 -9.87 12.11
CA PRO A 294 12.68 -9.70 12.69
C PRO A 294 12.23 -8.25 12.45
N PHE A 295 11.07 -8.09 11.83
CA PHE A 295 10.35 -6.83 11.94
C PHE A 295 9.92 -6.66 13.41
N VAL A 296 10.06 -5.45 13.92
CA VAL A 296 9.58 -5.12 15.26
C VAL A 296 8.05 -5.03 15.22
N ASN A 297 7.53 -4.23 14.29
CA ASN A 297 6.12 -4.04 14.03
C ASN A 297 5.91 -3.22 12.75
N ILE A 298 5.59 -3.87 11.63
CA ILE A 298 5.23 -3.27 10.35
C ILE A 298 3.94 -2.45 10.53
N GLN A 299 4.10 -1.13 10.51
CA GLN A 299 3.03 -0.17 10.70
C GLN A 299 2.38 0.23 9.37
N ALA A 300 3.18 0.37 8.31
CA ALA A 300 2.73 0.81 6.99
C ALA A 300 3.61 0.23 5.88
N LEU A 301 3.03 0.12 4.69
CA LEU A 301 3.68 -0.34 3.46
C LEU A 301 3.32 0.62 2.32
N ALA A 302 4.27 0.88 1.43
CA ALA A 302 4.00 1.59 0.17
C ALA A 302 4.93 1.09 -0.93
N ALA A 303 4.35 0.59 -2.03
CA ALA A 303 5.10 0.19 -3.22
C ALA A 303 5.29 1.38 -4.17
N ASP A 304 6.51 1.58 -4.64
CA ASP A 304 6.82 2.49 -5.73
C ASP A 304 6.76 1.74 -7.06
N ALA A 305 5.74 2.06 -7.86
CA ALA A 305 5.55 1.44 -9.16
C ALA A 305 6.68 1.75 -10.16
N ALA A 306 7.45 2.83 -9.97
CA ALA A 306 8.53 3.20 -10.87
C ALA A 306 9.82 2.39 -10.60
N SER A 307 10.24 2.29 -9.35
CA SER A 307 11.46 1.56 -8.97
C SER A 307 11.24 0.09 -8.63
N GLY A 308 10.01 -0.33 -8.33
CA GLY A 308 9.69 -1.66 -7.77
C GLY A 308 10.10 -1.83 -6.31
N ASN A 309 10.56 -0.76 -5.67
CA ASN A 309 10.86 -0.75 -4.24
C ASN A 309 9.58 -0.78 -3.41
N VAL A 310 9.62 -1.49 -2.28
CA VAL A 310 8.55 -1.48 -1.29
C VAL A 310 9.09 -0.89 -0.01
N TYR A 311 8.58 0.28 0.35
CA TYR A 311 8.97 0.96 1.58
C TYR A 311 8.14 0.44 2.75
N ILE A 312 8.83 0.18 3.85
CA ILE A 312 8.27 -0.46 5.04
C ILE A 312 8.54 0.45 6.23
N LEU A 313 7.48 0.84 6.92
CA LEU A 313 7.59 1.53 8.18
C LEU A 313 7.54 0.50 9.32
N ASP A 314 8.68 0.24 9.94
CA ASP A 314 8.86 -0.82 10.94
C ASP A 314 9.26 -0.24 12.30
N GLY A 315 8.47 -0.50 13.35
CA GLY A 315 8.82 -0.09 14.70
C GLY A 315 7.62 0.14 15.61
N THR A 316 7.85 0.76 16.75
CA THR A 316 6.80 1.15 17.69
C THR A 316 6.64 2.66 17.70
N THR A 317 5.39 3.13 17.58
CA THR A 317 5.06 4.55 17.52
C THR A 317 5.59 5.25 18.78
N GLY A 318 6.21 6.41 18.62
CA GLY A 318 6.74 7.22 19.72
C GLY A 318 8.11 6.82 20.27
N SER A 319 8.77 5.80 19.71
CA SER A 319 10.15 5.46 20.12
C SER A 319 11.12 5.43 18.94
N LYS A 320 11.32 4.27 18.31
CA LYS A 320 12.23 4.02 17.20
C LYS A 320 11.42 3.42 16.06
N THR A 321 11.04 4.25 15.11
CA THR A 321 10.47 3.79 13.85
C THR A 321 11.57 3.83 12.80
N MET A 322 11.73 2.73 12.08
CA MET A 322 12.69 2.58 11.01
C MET A 322 11.95 2.69 9.68
N LEU A 323 12.58 3.36 8.72
CA LEU A 323 12.21 3.24 7.31
C LEU A 323 13.13 2.21 6.67
N ARG A 324 12.53 1.13 6.19
CA ARG A 324 13.22 0.08 5.44
C ARG A 324 12.75 0.09 3.99
N VAL A 325 13.56 -0.48 3.10
CA VAL A 325 13.19 -0.72 1.70
C VAL A 325 13.45 -2.17 1.33
N LEU A 326 12.41 -2.83 0.84
CA LEU A 326 12.52 -4.10 0.14
C LEU A 326 12.70 -3.82 -1.35
N ARG A 327 13.91 -4.06 -1.85
CA ARG A 327 14.28 -3.86 -3.26
C ARG A 327 13.65 -4.94 -4.15
N PRO A 328 13.58 -4.74 -5.48
CA PRO A 328 13.08 -5.75 -6.42
C PRO A 328 13.80 -7.10 -6.34
N ASP A 329 15.11 -7.08 -6.09
CA ASP A 329 15.96 -8.28 -5.99
C ASP A 329 15.75 -9.09 -4.69
N GLY A 330 14.93 -8.59 -3.76
CA GLY A 330 14.66 -9.24 -2.48
C GLY A 330 15.50 -8.77 -1.32
N SER A 331 16.50 -7.90 -1.55
CA SER A 331 17.29 -7.31 -0.47
C SER A 331 16.44 -6.36 0.37
N LEU A 332 16.73 -6.33 1.67
CA LEU A 332 16.06 -5.49 2.65
C LEU A 332 17.08 -4.58 3.31
N ASP A 333 17.02 -3.29 2.98
CA ASP A 333 17.91 -2.27 3.56
C ASP A 333 17.17 -1.44 4.61
N THR A 334 17.92 -0.91 5.58
CA THR A 334 17.43 0.16 6.45
C THR A 334 17.90 1.50 5.90
N ILE A 335 16.96 2.38 5.57
CA ILE A 335 17.23 3.74 5.05
C ILE A 335 17.39 4.73 6.20
N GLU A 336 16.52 4.65 7.21
CA GLU A 336 16.54 5.53 8.39
C GLU A 336 16.18 4.71 9.63
N GLU A 337 16.95 4.87 10.70
CA GLU A 337 16.81 4.07 11.93
C GLU A 337 15.99 4.78 13.01
N GLN A 338 15.88 6.10 12.94
CA GLN A 338 15.35 6.92 14.03
C GLN A 338 14.28 7.92 13.56
N LEU A 339 13.36 7.48 12.70
CA LEU A 339 12.17 8.27 12.41
C LEU A 339 11.35 8.43 13.68
N ARG A 340 11.26 9.68 14.14
CA ARG A 340 10.40 10.05 15.27
C ARG A 340 8.98 10.23 14.79
N ILE A 341 8.33 9.10 14.59
CA ILE A 341 6.91 9.02 14.25
C ILE A 341 6.14 8.83 15.55
N GLY A 342 5.72 9.94 16.15
CA GLY A 342 5.01 9.97 17.42
C GLY A 342 3.49 10.07 17.24
N PRO A 343 2.69 9.45 18.12
CA PRO A 343 1.33 9.86 18.36
C PRO A 343 1.29 10.70 19.65
N THR A 344 1.25 12.03 19.59
CA THR A 344 0.70 12.87 20.67
C THR A 344 -0.84 12.79 20.63
N GLY A 345 -1.40 11.60 20.80
CA GLY A 345 -2.85 11.42 20.93
C GLY A 345 -3.46 10.28 20.11
N ASN A 346 -4.62 9.85 20.58
CA ASN A 346 -5.36 8.67 20.19
C ASN A 346 -5.69 8.60 18.68
N SER A 347 -5.42 7.41 18.10
CA SER A 347 -6.38 6.59 17.33
C SER A 347 -6.11 6.29 15.85
N ARG A 348 -5.05 6.76 15.19
CA ARG A 348 -4.75 6.31 13.82
C ARG A 348 -3.36 5.69 13.70
N TRP A 349 -3.32 4.53 13.06
CA TRP A 349 -2.06 3.88 12.67
C TRP A 349 -1.41 4.71 11.57
N PRO A 350 -0.08 4.90 11.62
CA PRO A 350 0.63 5.63 10.59
C PRO A 350 0.49 4.92 9.25
N ARG A 351 0.66 5.69 8.20
CA ARG A 351 0.50 5.28 6.80
C ARG A 351 1.66 5.80 6.02
N LEU A 352 1.88 5.16 4.88
CA LEU A 352 2.94 5.49 3.96
C LEU A 352 2.34 5.60 2.57
N ALA A 353 2.77 6.60 1.80
CA ALA A 353 2.44 6.72 0.40
C ALA A 353 3.69 7.16 -0.38
N VAL A 354 3.86 6.60 -1.57
CA VAL A 354 4.87 7.06 -2.52
C VAL A 354 4.30 8.24 -3.29
N LEU A 355 5.09 9.31 -3.36
CA LEU A 355 4.78 10.53 -4.07
C LEU A 355 5.70 10.71 -5.29
N PRO A 356 5.34 11.58 -6.24
CA PRO A 356 6.22 11.93 -7.35
C PRO A 356 7.59 12.45 -6.86
N TYR A 357 8.59 12.37 -7.73
CA TYR A 357 9.94 12.91 -7.48
C TYR A 357 10.66 12.27 -6.28
N GLY A 358 10.48 10.96 -6.04
CA GLY A 358 11.20 10.24 -4.98
C GLY A 358 10.81 10.63 -3.56
N HIS A 359 9.65 11.28 -3.37
CA HIS A 359 9.15 11.63 -2.06
C HIS A 359 8.33 10.48 -1.46
N LEU A 360 8.42 10.30 -0.14
CA LEU A 360 7.50 9.48 0.64
C LEU A 360 6.71 10.37 1.58
N ALA A 361 5.45 10.05 1.80
CA ALA A 361 4.63 10.70 2.80
C ALA A 361 4.27 9.73 3.92
N VAL A 362 4.66 10.08 5.15
CA VAL A 362 4.16 9.45 6.37
C VAL A 362 3.03 10.31 6.91
N TYR A 363 1.87 9.72 7.14
CA TYR A 363 0.68 10.44 7.60
C TYR A 363 -0.21 9.57 8.48
N GLY A 364 -1.24 10.17 9.11
CA GLY A 364 -2.06 9.48 10.10
C GLY A 364 -1.40 9.36 11.48
N THR A 365 -0.28 10.05 11.67
CA THR A 365 0.35 10.33 12.97
C THR A 365 -0.41 11.47 13.66
N SER A 366 -0.26 11.63 14.98
CA SER A 366 -1.16 12.47 15.78
C SER A 366 -1.44 13.88 15.24
N VAL A 367 -2.69 14.26 15.46
CA VAL A 367 -3.39 15.54 15.31
C VAL A 367 -3.16 16.36 14.02
N HIS A 368 -1.97 16.67 13.48
CA HIS A 368 -1.89 17.75 12.47
C HIS A 368 -0.85 17.67 11.33
N GLU A 369 -0.10 16.59 11.13
CA GLU A 369 1.07 16.66 10.23
C GLU A 369 1.18 15.51 9.24
N ILE A 370 1.57 15.85 8.01
CA ILE A 370 2.19 14.93 7.06
C ILE A 370 3.69 15.15 7.17
N MET A 371 4.43 14.07 7.39
CA MET A 371 5.88 14.07 7.31
C MET A 371 6.30 13.61 5.91
N LEU A 372 6.98 14.47 5.18
CA LEU A 372 7.52 14.16 3.87
C LEU A 372 8.99 13.82 3.98
N LEU A 373 9.36 12.69 3.40
CA LEU A 373 10.71 12.17 3.34
C LEU A 373 11.17 12.27 1.89
N LYS A 374 12.15 13.12 1.59
CA LYS A 374 12.81 13.12 0.29
C LYS A 374 13.94 12.11 0.34
N LEU A 375 13.84 11.05 -0.46
CA LEU A 375 14.92 10.11 -0.62
C LEU A 375 16.00 10.79 -1.46
N GLY A 376 17.20 10.92 -0.92
CA GLY A 376 18.33 11.42 -1.70
C GLY A 376 18.52 10.57 -2.96
N GLU A 377 18.97 11.19 -4.05
CA GLU A 377 19.50 10.47 -5.19
C GLU A 377 20.68 9.63 -4.67
N GLN A 378 20.41 8.37 -4.32
CA GLN A 378 21.47 7.39 -4.24
C GLN A 378 21.98 7.31 -5.66
N ASN A 379 23.23 7.73 -5.89
CA ASN A 379 23.91 7.56 -7.18
C ASN A 379 23.64 6.14 -7.66
N ALA A 380 22.73 6.03 -8.64
CA ALA A 380 22.15 4.78 -9.08
C ALA A 380 23.19 3.83 -9.67
#